data_AF-A0A2J4QC69-F1
#
_entry.id   AF-A0A2J4QC69-F1
#
_cell.length_a   1.000
_cell.length_b   1.000
_cell.length_c   1.000
_cell.angle_alpha   90.00
_cell.angle_beta   90.00
_cell.angle_gamma   90.00
#
_symmetry.space_group_name_H-M   'P 1'
#
loop_
_entity.id
_entity.type
_entity.pdbx_description
1 polymer ?
#
loop_
_entity_poly.entity_id
_entity_poly.type
_entity_poly.pdbx_seq_one_letter_code
_entity_poly.pdbx_strand_id
1 'polypeptide(L)'
;HYSAHIRRMRLLYSRRRVFLTELIQRHCGPHALSDFSDNAGLHLILNLPDEADDVAIALDANARHILVRPLSRYYLTAQRKKGLLMGFASQPETQMEPAFNVLLECLKMHCPQALAEAEKQNAPS
;
A
#
# COMPACT_ATOMS: atom_id res chain seq x y z
N HIS A 1 -18.33 -20.57 19.52
CA HIS A 1 -17.61 -20.80 18.24
C HIS A 1 -17.38 -19.54 17.40
N TYR A 2 -18.30 -18.57 17.38
CA TYR A 2 -18.14 -17.28 16.68
C TYR A 2 -16.96 -16.42 17.22
N SER A 3 -16.85 -16.26 18.54
CA SER A 3 -15.76 -15.51 19.19
C SER A 3 -14.36 -16.04 18.87
N ALA A 4 -14.18 -17.36 18.82
CA ALA A 4 -12.92 -18.01 18.48
C ALA A 4 -12.55 -17.85 16.99
N HIS A 5 -13.54 -17.75 16.09
CA HIS A 5 -13.30 -17.45 14.68
C HIS A 5 -12.86 -16.00 14.48
N ILE A 6 -13.56 -15.05 15.12
CA ILE A 6 -13.20 -13.62 15.07
C ILE A 6 -11.79 -13.37 15.64
N ARG A 7 -11.43 -14.01 16.76
CA ARG A 7 -10.08 -13.87 17.34
C ARG A 7 -8.99 -14.42 16.41
N ARG A 8 -9.23 -15.54 15.73
CA ARG A 8 -8.31 -16.11 14.74
C ARG A 8 -8.16 -15.21 13.51
N MET A 9 -9.27 -14.68 12.99
CA MET A 9 -9.23 -13.73 11.87
C MET A 9 -8.49 -12.44 12.24
N ARG A 10 -8.73 -11.88 13.43
CA ARG A 10 -7.99 -10.71 13.92
C ARG A 10 -6.49 -10.96 13.94
N LEU A 11 -6.04 -12.08 14.49
CA LEU A 11 -4.61 -12.42 14.53
C LEU A 11 -4.01 -12.56 13.12
N LEU A 12 -4.71 -13.24 12.21
CA LEU A 12 -4.26 -13.42 10.83
C LEU A 12 -4.14 -12.07 10.10
N TYR A 13 -5.13 -11.20 10.26
CA TYR A 13 -5.12 -9.87 9.64
C TYR A 13 -4.09 -8.94 10.27
N SER A 14 -3.86 -9.03 11.58
CA SER A 14 -2.75 -8.31 12.22
C SER A 14 -1.40 -8.70 11.64
N ARG A 15 -1.14 -10.00 11.42
CA ARG A 15 0.12 -10.46 10.80
C ARG A 15 0.29 -9.94 9.38
N ARG A 16 -0.73 -10.08 8.54
CA ARG A 16 -0.69 -9.57 7.16
C ARG A 16 -0.52 -8.06 7.09
N ARG A 17 -1.15 -7.33 8.01
CA ARG A 17 -0.99 -5.88 8.14
C ARG A 17 0.46 -5.54 8.44
N VAL A 18 1.06 -6.17 9.45
CA VAL A 18 2.47 -5.96 9.82
C VAL A 18 3.38 -6.26 8.63
N PHE A 19 3.17 -7.40 7.95
CA PHE A 19 3.98 -7.78 6.81
C PHE A 19 3.89 -6.77 5.64
N LEU A 20 2.70 -6.29 5.30
CA LEU A 20 2.54 -5.28 4.26
C LEU A 20 3.15 -3.93 4.68
N THR A 21 3.00 -3.54 5.95
CA THR A 21 3.65 -2.34 6.49
C THR A 21 5.18 -2.43 6.36
N GLU A 22 5.77 -3.57 6.70
CA GLU A 22 7.22 -3.79 6.57
C GLU A 22 7.68 -3.69 5.12
N LEU A 23 6.93 -4.27 4.17
CA LEU A 23 7.22 -4.15 2.74
C LEU A 23 7.19 -2.70 2.26
N ILE A 24 6.16 -1.93 2.64
CA ILE A 24 6.05 -0.50 2.32
C ILE A 24 7.24 0.26 2.88
N GLN A 25 7.55 0.08 4.17
CA GLN A 25 8.65 0.79 4.82
C GLN A 25 10.01 0.44 4.20
N ARG A 26 10.23 -0.83 3.86
CA ARG A 26 11.49 -1.31 3.26
C ARG A 26 11.72 -0.72 1.87
N HIS A 27 10.69 -0.64 1.03
CA HIS A 27 10.85 -0.30 -0.38
C HIS A 27 10.46 1.13 -0.74
N CYS A 28 9.51 1.72 -0.02
CA CYS A 28 9.00 3.07 -0.25
C CYS A 28 9.32 4.03 0.91
N GLY A 29 9.89 3.54 2.01
CA GLY A 29 10.21 4.33 3.19
C GLY A 29 9.02 4.55 4.12
N PRO A 30 9.26 5.02 5.35
CA PRO A 30 8.22 5.18 6.37
C PRO A 30 7.19 6.27 6.04
N HIS A 31 7.58 7.31 5.29
CA HIS A 31 6.70 8.42 4.88
C HIS A 31 5.60 7.98 3.90
N ALA A 32 5.83 6.89 3.17
CA ALA A 32 4.86 6.33 2.23
C ALA A 32 3.69 5.63 2.94
N LEU A 33 3.78 5.36 4.26
CA LEU A 33 2.66 4.81 5.01
C LEU A 33 1.78 5.95 5.56
N SER A 34 0.47 5.86 5.35
CA SER A 34 -0.46 6.85 5.89
C SER A 34 -0.78 6.65 7.36
N ASP A 35 -0.82 7.73 8.15
CA ASP A 35 -1.27 7.72 9.55
C ASP A 35 -2.74 7.29 9.71
N PHE A 36 -3.55 7.45 8.64
CA PHE A 36 -4.95 7.00 8.62
C PHE A 36 -5.09 5.47 8.51
N SER A 37 -3.99 4.74 8.35
CA SER A 37 -3.98 3.29 8.25
C SER A 37 -4.29 2.56 9.56
N ASP A 38 -4.32 3.26 10.70
CA ASP A 38 -4.62 2.69 12.02
C ASP A 38 -6.12 2.56 12.33
N ASN A 39 -7.00 3.30 11.64
CA ASN A 39 -8.42 3.42 12.01
C ASN A 39 -9.43 2.79 11.04
N ALA A 40 -8.99 2.13 9.95
CA ALA A 40 -9.90 1.71 8.86
C ALA A 40 -9.69 0.25 8.37
N GLY A 41 -10.04 -0.73 9.20
CA GLY A 41 -10.36 -2.09 8.74
C GLY A 41 -9.22 -2.87 8.06
N LEU A 42 -9.51 -3.49 6.91
CA LEU A 42 -8.63 -4.44 6.20
C LEU A 42 -7.86 -3.80 5.02
N HIS A 43 -7.59 -2.51 5.12
CA HIS A 43 -6.90 -1.73 4.11
C HIS A 43 -5.72 -0.93 4.69
N LEU A 44 -4.64 -0.82 3.93
CA LEU A 44 -3.56 0.13 4.16
C LEU A 44 -3.57 1.18 3.05
N ILE A 45 -3.12 2.39 3.37
CA ILE A 45 -2.96 3.47 2.40
C ILE A 45 -1.47 3.67 2.18
N LEU A 46 -1.03 3.49 0.94
CA LEU A 46 0.27 3.93 0.45
C LEU A 46 0.13 5.37 -0.04
N ASN A 47 0.74 6.32 0.63
CA ASN A 47 0.86 7.69 0.15
C ASN A 47 1.81 7.71 -1.06
N LEU A 48 1.47 8.52 -2.06
CA LEU A 48 2.31 8.78 -3.21
C LEU A 48 2.65 10.28 -3.26
N PRO A 49 3.72 10.68 -3.95
CA PRO A 49 4.02 12.09 -4.23
C PRO A 49 2.84 12.79 -4.90
N ASP A 50 2.70 14.10 -4.69
CA ASP A 50 1.56 14.87 -5.20
C ASP A 50 1.48 14.87 -6.73
N GLU A 51 2.62 14.72 -7.41
CA GLU A 51 2.76 14.61 -8.85
C GLU A 51 2.33 13.24 -9.41
N ALA A 52 2.13 12.24 -8.55
CA ALA A 52 1.79 10.89 -8.99
C ALA A 52 0.37 10.81 -9.59
N ASP A 53 0.25 10.10 -10.70
CA ASP A 53 -1.04 9.66 -11.22
C ASP A 53 -1.42 8.30 -10.60
N ASP A 54 -1.99 8.37 -9.39
CA ASP A 54 -2.46 7.19 -8.67
C ASP A 54 -3.56 6.41 -9.43
N VAL A 55 -4.29 7.05 -10.34
CA VAL A 55 -5.27 6.38 -11.21
C VAL A 55 -4.57 5.54 -12.26
N ALA A 56 -3.56 6.07 -12.93
CA ALA A 56 -2.76 5.32 -13.91
C ALA A 56 -2.04 4.14 -13.24
N ILE A 57 -1.41 4.37 -12.09
CA ILE A 57 -0.75 3.31 -11.31
C ILE A 57 -1.74 2.21 -10.92
N ALA A 58 -2.92 2.60 -10.43
CA ALA A 58 -3.95 1.62 -10.07
C ALA A 58 -4.46 0.83 -11.28
N LEU A 59 -4.59 1.47 -12.45
CA LEU A 59 -5.01 0.77 -13.67
C LEU A 59 -3.97 -0.28 -14.10
N ASP A 60 -2.69 0.06 -14.15
CA ASP A 60 -1.63 -0.88 -14.53
C ASP A 60 -1.49 -2.03 -13.51
N ALA A 61 -1.50 -1.71 -12.22
CA ALA A 61 -1.48 -2.70 -11.14
C ALA A 61 -2.68 -3.67 -11.25
N ASN A 62 -3.90 -3.15 -11.47
CA ASN A 62 -5.09 -3.98 -11.63
C ASN A 62 -5.03 -4.86 -12.89
N ALA A 63 -4.46 -4.36 -14.00
CA ALA A 63 -4.23 -5.15 -15.21
C ALA A 63 -3.26 -6.32 -14.97
N ARG A 64 -2.36 -6.18 -14.00
CA ARG A 64 -1.44 -7.22 -13.51
C ARG A 64 -1.99 -8.02 -12.32
N HIS A 65 -3.31 -7.97 -12.10
CA HIS A 65 -4.03 -8.65 -11.01
C HIS A 65 -3.70 -8.19 -9.58
N ILE A 66 -3.10 -7.00 -9.43
CA ILE A 66 -2.85 -6.37 -8.14
C ILE A 66 -3.98 -5.39 -7.81
N LEU A 67 -4.91 -5.86 -6.96
CA LEU A 67 -6.13 -5.14 -6.64
C LEU A 67 -5.89 -3.95 -5.69
N VAL A 68 -5.79 -2.76 -6.28
CA VAL A 68 -5.64 -1.48 -5.56
C VAL A 68 -6.63 -0.43 -6.06
N ARG A 69 -6.95 0.54 -5.21
CA ARG A 69 -7.85 1.65 -5.57
C ARG A 69 -7.12 2.99 -5.43
N PRO A 70 -7.27 3.91 -6.39
CA PRO A 70 -6.69 5.24 -6.30
C PRO A 70 -7.38 6.05 -5.20
N LEU A 71 -6.60 6.67 -4.32
CA LEU A 71 -7.08 7.49 -3.22
C LEU A 71 -7.69 8.80 -3.73
N SER A 72 -7.14 9.37 -4.81
CA SER A 72 -7.58 10.64 -5.38
C SER A 72 -9.06 10.65 -5.81
N ARG A 73 -9.65 9.48 -6.10
CA ARG A 73 -11.07 9.34 -6.44
C ARG A 73 -12.01 9.53 -5.24
N TYR A 74 -11.50 9.44 -4.01
CA TYR A 74 -12.29 9.65 -2.80
C TYR A 74 -12.31 11.11 -2.33
N TYR A 75 -11.54 12.00 -2.95
CA TYR A 75 -11.53 13.43 -2.65
C TYR A 75 -12.52 14.20 -3.55
N LEU A 76 -13.43 14.94 -2.91
CA LEU A 76 -14.39 15.82 -3.60
C LEU A 76 -13.82 17.22 -3.89
N THR A 77 -12.66 17.57 -3.32
CA THR A 77 -12.06 18.91 -3.39
C THR A 77 -10.78 18.94 -4.24
N ALA A 78 -10.27 20.15 -4.53
CA ALA A 78 -9.08 20.37 -5.37
C ALA A 78 -7.76 19.88 -4.72
N GLN A 79 -7.71 19.81 -3.38
CA GLN A 79 -6.56 19.28 -2.65
C GLN A 79 -6.70 17.76 -2.52
N ARG A 80 -6.32 17.04 -3.58
CA ARG A 80 -6.38 15.58 -3.65
C ARG A 80 -5.05 15.00 -3.20
N LYS A 81 -5.04 14.26 -2.09
CA LYS A 81 -3.87 13.43 -1.77
C LYS A 81 -3.77 12.29 -2.77
N LYS A 82 -2.55 11.98 -3.20
CA LYS A 82 -2.25 10.84 -4.06
C LYS A 82 -1.93 9.62 -3.21
N GLY A 83 -2.47 8.48 -3.60
CA GLY A 83 -2.19 7.26 -2.87
C GLY A 83 -2.95 6.05 -3.38
N LEU A 84 -2.61 4.88 -2.85
CA LEU A 84 -3.27 3.63 -3.16
C LEU A 84 -3.87 3.02 -1.89
N LEU A 85 -5.16 2.74 -1.95
CA LEU A 85 -5.84 1.92 -0.96
C LEU A 85 -5.65 0.45 -1.32
N MET A 86 -4.91 -0.28 -0.48
CA MET A 86 -4.50 -1.66 -0.69
C MET A 86 -5.23 -2.57 0.30
N GLY A 87 -6.02 -3.51 -0.20
CA GLY A 87 -6.67 -4.53 0.64
C GLY A 87 -5.78 -5.75 0.83
N PHE A 88 -5.62 -6.22 2.08
CA PHE A 88 -4.80 -7.39 2.42
C PHE A 88 -5.61 -8.57 3.01
N ALA A 89 -6.94 -8.44 3.04
CA ALA A 89 -7.85 -9.43 3.64
C ALA A 89 -7.80 -10.81 2.96
N SER A 90 -7.72 -10.84 1.63
CA SER A 90 -7.86 -12.07 0.84
C SER A 90 -6.52 -12.68 0.42
N GLN A 91 -5.40 -11.97 0.60
CA GLN A 91 -4.10 -12.40 0.10
C GLN A 91 -3.35 -13.27 1.13
N PRO A 92 -2.91 -14.48 0.77
CA PRO A 92 -1.98 -15.26 1.59
C PRO A 92 -0.64 -14.52 1.74
N GLU A 93 -0.03 -14.59 2.93
CA GLU A 93 1.24 -13.91 3.23
C GLU A 93 2.35 -14.27 2.22
N THR A 94 2.40 -15.55 1.80
CA THR A 94 3.34 -16.05 0.79
C THR A 94 3.18 -15.43 -0.60
N GLN A 95 2.03 -14.83 -0.90
CA GLN A 95 1.78 -14.13 -2.17
C GLN A 95 1.89 -12.61 -2.03
N MET A 96 1.95 -12.08 -0.81
CA MET A 96 1.96 -10.63 -0.58
C MET A 96 3.24 -9.97 -1.08
N GLU A 97 4.41 -10.56 -0.84
CA GLU A 97 5.68 -10.01 -1.32
C GLU A 97 5.81 -10.07 -2.86
N PRO A 98 5.53 -11.20 -3.55
CA PRO A 98 5.45 -11.22 -5.01
C PRO A 98 4.46 -10.20 -5.59
N ALA A 99 3.26 -10.10 -5.01
CA ALA A 99 2.25 -9.12 -5.43
C ALA A 99 2.75 -7.67 -5.23
N PHE A 100 3.43 -7.41 -4.12
CA PHE A 100 4.02 -6.11 -3.83
C PHE A 100 5.16 -5.76 -4.78
N ASN A 101 5.98 -6.73 -5.19
CA ASN A 101 7.02 -6.51 -6.19
C ASN A 101 6.44 -6.08 -7.55
N VAL A 102 5.33 -6.67 -7.98
CA VAL A 102 4.62 -6.23 -9.19
C VAL A 102 4.12 -4.79 -9.03
N LEU A 103 3.63 -4.41 -7.85
CA LEU A 103 3.26 -3.03 -7.57
C LEU A 103 4.46 -2.08 -7.63
N LEU A 104 5.61 -2.49 -7.10
CA LEU A 104 6.85 -1.70 -7.18
C LEU A 104 7.27 -1.45 -8.64
N GLU A 105 7.08 -2.40 -9.54
CA GLU A 105 7.33 -2.18 -10.97
C GLU A 105 6.42 -1.11 -11.57
N CYS A 106 5.13 -1.12 -11.20
CA CYS A 106 4.18 -0.09 -11.63
C CYS A 106 4.59 1.28 -11.08
N LEU A 107 5.00 1.34 -9.81
CA LEU A 107 5.50 2.57 -9.19
C LEU A 107 6.76 3.09 -9.87
N LYS A 108 7.73 2.23 -10.19
CA LYS A 108 8.94 2.62 -10.95
C LYS A 108 8.60 3.23 -12.30
N MET A 109 7.60 2.68 -13.00
CA MET A 109 7.20 3.13 -14.32
C MET A 109 6.51 4.50 -14.30
N HIS A 110 5.64 4.73 -13.31
CA HIS A 110 4.77 5.91 -13.28
C HIS A 110 5.23 7.01 -12.32
N CYS A 111 5.99 6.67 -11.28
CA CYS A 111 6.47 7.61 -10.26
C CYS A 111 7.77 7.11 -9.62
N PRO A 112 8.91 7.15 -10.35
CA PRO A 112 10.18 6.67 -9.84
C PRO A 112 10.66 7.44 -8.59
N GLN A 113 10.22 8.69 -8.41
CA GLN A 113 10.53 9.51 -7.25
C GLN A 113 9.99 8.91 -5.94
N ALA A 114 8.83 8.23 -5.99
CA ALA A 114 8.23 7.56 -4.84
C ALA A 114 9.12 6.48 -4.22
N LEU A 115 10.10 5.97 -4.98
CA LEU A 115 11.06 4.95 -4.53
C LEU A 115 12.44 5.55 -4.25
N ALA A 116 12.80 6.64 -4.94
CA ALA A 116 14.07 7.33 -4.73
C ALA A 116 14.16 8.04 -3.37
N GLU A 117 13.03 8.47 -2.81
CA GLU A 117 12.98 9.05 -1.46
C GLU A 117 13.34 7.98 -0.39
N ALA A 118 12.94 6.72 -0.58
CA ALA A 118 13.32 5.64 0.31
C ALA A 118 14.84 5.42 0.39
N GLU A 119 15.56 5.59 -0.73
CA GLU A 119 17.02 5.41 -0.80
C GLU A 119 17.78 6.54 -0.10
N LYS A 120 17.29 7.79 -0.18
CA LYS A 120 17.93 8.95 0.47
C LYS A 120 17.81 8.92 2.00
N GLN A 121 16.71 8.39 2.54
CA GLN A 121 16.53 8.24 3.99
C GLN A 121 17.26 7.02 4.59
N ASN A 122 17.68 6.04 3.79
CA ASN A 122 18.42 4.85 4.25
C ASN A 122 19.95 4.99 4.15
N ALA A 123 20.47 6.16 3.76
CA ALA A 123 21.90 6.43 3.82
C ALA A 123 22.34 6.52 5.30
N PRO A 124 23.24 5.64 5.79
CA PRO A 124 23.77 5.78 7.14
C PRO A 124 24.60 7.07 7.20
N SER A 125 24.25 7.96 8.15
CA SER A 125 25.20 8.95 8.66
C SER A 125 26.33 8.28 9.41
#